data_AF-A0AAD7ZID0-F1
#
_entry.id   AF-A0AAD7ZID0-F1
#
_cell.length_a   1.000
_cell.length_b   1.000
_cell.length_c   1.000
_cell.angle_alpha   90.00
_cell.angle_beta   90.00
_cell.angle_gamma   90.00
#
_symmetry.space_group_name_H-M   'P 1'
#
loop_
_entity.id
_entity.type
_entity.pdbx_description
1 polymer ?
#
loop_
_entity_poly.entity_id
_entity_poly.type
_entity_poly.pdbx_seq_one_letter_code
_entity_poly.pdbx_strand_id
1 'polypeptide(L)'
;MECNKMKQRQEIAQSVVHSTFFEGGRGSLVWGKVKGSPWWPGFIVDGSDCGLNELPEKFAWVYWIQDNRVSKVPRNYIKGFVSDMLYCSGGKISENCKSAIVEALKICAKHQGIDLISWSNKKIFSWGRDGGLHNSMKKDEPYLLPDNIVDGLTRIKRFHMHQKSEI
;
A
#
# COMPACT_ATOMS: atom_id res chain seq x y z
N MET A 1 -37.73 0.59 28.60
CA MET A 1 -37.52 0.87 27.16
C MET A 1 -36.22 1.61 26.83
N GLU A 2 -35.58 2.29 27.80
CA GLU A 2 -34.37 3.10 27.57
C GLU A 2 -33.06 2.31 27.47
N CYS A 3 -32.96 1.17 28.16
CA CYS A 3 -31.76 0.32 28.19
C CYS A 3 -31.43 -0.31 26.81
N ASN A 4 -32.44 -0.68 26.01
CA ASN A 4 -32.23 -1.20 24.65
C ASN A 4 -31.72 -0.10 23.69
N LYS A 5 -32.14 1.16 23.88
CA LYS A 5 -31.62 2.29 23.09
C LYS A 5 -30.17 2.60 23.43
N MET A 6 -29.74 2.42 24.70
CA MET A 6 -28.34 2.61 25.10
C MET A 6 -27.42 1.51 24.59
N LYS A 7 -27.84 0.24 24.65
CA LYS A 7 -27.09 -0.89 24.06
C LYS A 7 -26.99 -0.76 22.55
N GLN A 8 -28.09 -0.41 21.87
CA GLN A 8 -28.08 -0.18 20.43
C GLN A 8 -27.23 1.03 20.05
N ARG A 9 -27.20 2.10 20.86
CA ARG A 9 -26.27 3.22 20.69
C ARG A 9 -24.82 2.83 20.95
N GLN A 10 -24.53 1.92 21.87
CA GLN A 10 -23.18 1.42 22.12
C GLN A 10 -22.70 0.47 21.02
N GLU A 11 -23.56 -0.41 20.49
CA GLU A 11 -23.25 -1.28 19.34
C GLU A 11 -23.11 -0.47 18.05
N ILE A 12 -23.98 0.53 17.83
CA ILE A 12 -23.84 1.48 16.72
C ILE A 12 -22.59 2.32 16.91
N ALA A 13 -22.30 2.85 18.11
CA ALA A 13 -21.06 3.59 18.37
C ALA A 13 -19.82 2.71 18.20
N GLN A 14 -19.88 1.41 18.55
CA GLN A 14 -18.82 0.42 18.31
C GLN A 14 -18.65 0.12 16.81
N SER A 15 -19.73 0.07 16.03
CA SER A 15 -19.68 -0.05 14.56
C SER A 15 -19.28 1.26 13.84
N VAL A 16 -19.51 2.41 14.48
CA VAL A 16 -19.15 3.77 14.01
C VAL A 16 -17.77 4.19 14.55
N VAL A 17 -17.11 3.38 15.39
CA VAL A 17 -15.64 3.32 15.43
C VAL A 17 -15.16 2.67 14.14
N HIS A 18 -15.43 3.38 13.05
CA HIS A 18 -14.81 3.30 11.75
C HIS A 18 -13.38 2.81 11.94
N SER A 19 -13.04 1.68 11.33
CA SER A 19 -11.70 1.12 11.35
C SER A 19 -10.69 2.26 11.20
N THR A 20 -9.91 2.53 12.25
CA THR A 20 -8.86 3.57 12.22
C THR A 20 -7.66 3.16 11.37
N PHE A 21 -7.82 2.07 10.61
CA PHE A 21 -6.80 1.30 9.94
C PHE A 21 -7.21 1.10 8.47
N PHE A 22 -6.26 1.14 7.54
CA PHE A 22 -6.55 0.94 6.12
C PHE A 22 -7.13 -0.47 5.86
N GLU A 23 -8.30 -0.54 5.21
CA GLU A 23 -9.09 -1.77 5.02
C GLU A 23 -8.72 -2.58 3.77
N GLY A 24 -7.87 -2.05 2.88
CA GLY A 24 -7.49 -2.77 1.65
C GLY A 24 -6.71 -4.07 1.90
N GLY A 25 -6.83 -5.00 0.95
CA GLY A 25 -6.25 -6.34 0.99
C GLY A 25 -5.08 -6.53 0.03
N ARG A 26 -4.71 -7.78 -0.24
CA ARG A 26 -3.70 -8.14 -1.23
C ARG A 26 -3.95 -7.44 -2.56
N GLY A 27 -2.91 -6.83 -3.14
CA GLY A 27 -2.98 -6.07 -4.38
C GLY A 27 -3.32 -4.60 -4.20
N SER A 28 -3.70 -4.14 -3.00
CA SER A 28 -3.88 -2.71 -2.74
C SER A 28 -2.53 -1.97 -2.80
N LEU A 29 -2.47 -0.94 -3.65
CA LEU A 29 -1.35 0.00 -3.69
C LEU A 29 -1.53 1.06 -2.60
N VAL A 30 -0.52 1.21 -1.75
CA VAL A 30 -0.60 1.97 -0.51
C VAL A 30 0.65 2.82 -0.27
N TRP A 31 0.52 3.79 0.63
CA TRP A 31 1.66 4.26 1.40
C TRP A 31 1.78 3.44 2.67
N GLY A 32 2.99 3.00 2.98
CA GLY A 32 3.33 2.40 4.26
C GLY A 32 4.43 3.21 4.97
N LYS A 33 4.49 3.07 6.30
CA LYS A 33 5.55 3.69 7.10
C LYS A 33 6.04 2.77 8.19
N VAL A 34 7.35 2.53 8.18
CA VAL A 34 8.07 1.92 9.31
C VAL A 34 8.57 3.02 10.24
N LYS A 35 8.65 2.75 11.55
CA LYS A 35 9.14 3.71 12.55
C LYS A 35 10.52 4.25 12.14
N GLY A 36 10.70 5.57 12.19
CA GLY A 36 11.94 6.23 11.82
C GLY A 36 12.20 6.39 10.31
N SER A 37 11.30 5.89 9.45
CA SER A 37 11.40 6.00 7.99
C SER A 37 10.37 6.99 7.41
N PRO A 38 10.59 7.56 6.22
CA PRO A 38 9.56 8.32 5.50
C PRO A 38 8.40 7.40 5.08
N TRP A 39 7.29 8.00 4.65
CA TRP A 39 6.26 7.26 3.92
C TRP A 39 6.85 6.74 2.61
N TRP A 40 6.53 5.48 2.26
CA TRP A 40 7.03 4.83 1.06
C TRP A 40 5.90 4.08 0.36
N PRO A 41 5.86 4.09 -0.99
CA PRO A 41 4.82 3.37 -1.73
C PRO A 41 5.09 1.85 -1.76
N GLY A 42 4.03 1.07 -1.64
CA GLY A 42 4.12 -0.39 -1.65
C GLY A 42 2.81 -1.08 -1.95
N PHE A 43 2.87 -2.39 -2.12
CA PHE A 43 1.69 -3.24 -2.27
C PHE A 43 1.44 -4.04 -1.00
N ILE A 44 0.18 -4.14 -0.57
CA ILE A 44 -0.22 -5.18 0.36
C ILE A 44 -0.14 -6.53 -0.36
N VAL A 45 0.49 -7.51 0.29
CA VAL A 45 0.68 -8.88 -0.21
C VAL A 45 0.31 -9.89 0.88
N ASP A 46 0.08 -11.13 0.48
CA ASP A 46 -0.16 -12.21 1.45
C ASP A 46 1.17 -12.81 1.92
N GLY A 47 1.17 -13.44 3.10
CA GLY A 47 2.36 -14.14 3.59
C GLY A 47 2.83 -15.21 2.62
N SER A 48 1.88 -15.93 2.02
CA SER A 48 2.14 -16.98 1.04
C SER A 48 2.83 -16.49 -0.24
N ASP A 49 2.69 -15.21 -0.63
CA ASP A 49 3.38 -14.64 -1.79
C ASP A 49 4.89 -14.60 -1.58
N CYS A 50 5.33 -14.41 -0.34
CA CYS A 50 6.73 -14.19 0.03
C CYS A 50 7.31 -15.28 0.95
N GLY A 51 6.61 -16.40 1.16
CA GLY A 51 7.10 -17.52 1.97
C GLY A 51 7.02 -17.29 3.49
N LEU A 52 6.24 -16.29 3.91
CA LEU A 52 5.98 -15.92 5.29
C LEU A 52 4.62 -16.46 5.74
N ASN A 53 4.37 -16.43 7.05
CA ASN A 53 3.08 -16.80 7.61
C ASN A 53 2.08 -15.64 7.49
N GLU A 54 0.79 -15.97 7.52
CA GLU A 54 -0.26 -14.96 7.62
C GLU A 54 -0.19 -14.18 8.94
N LEU A 55 -0.65 -12.93 8.88
CA LEU A 55 -0.58 -11.99 10.00
C LEU A 55 -1.96 -11.79 10.64
N PRO A 56 -2.00 -11.40 11.93
CA PRO A 56 -3.23 -10.88 12.53
C PRO A 56 -3.72 -9.64 11.78
N GLU A 57 -5.05 -9.46 11.74
CA GLU A 57 -5.74 -8.41 10.96
C GLU A 57 -5.18 -7.00 11.13
N LYS A 58 -4.71 -6.64 12.32
CA LYS A 58 -4.12 -5.30 12.60
C LYS A 58 -2.79 -5.01 11.88
N PHE A 59 -2.23 -5.98 11.16
CA PHE A 59 -1.02 -5.84 10.37
C PHE A 59 -1.25 -6.26 8.91
N ALA A 60 -0.37 -5.81 8.03
CA ALA A 60 -0.26 -6.28 6.67
C ALA A 60 1.21 -6.50 6.30
N TRP A 61 1.47 -7.42 5.37
CA TRP A 61 2.74 -7.47 4.67
C TRP A 61 2.73 -6.42 3.56
N VAL A 62 3.73 -5.54 3.55
CA VAL A 62 3.91 -4.53 2.50
C VAL A 62 5.19 -4.82 1.74
N TYR A 63 5.06 -5.04 0.43
CA TYR A 63 6.17 -5.08 -0.50
C TYR A 63 6.50 -3.65 -0.96
N TRP A 64 7.74 -3.20 -0.76
CA TRP A 64 8.18 -1.84 -1.04
C TRP A 64 8.63 -1.69 -2.50
N ILE A 65 7.96 -0.79 -3.23
CA ILE A 65 8.29 -0.49 -4.62
C ILE A 65 9.72 0.07 -4.70
N GLN A 66 10.51 -0.43 -5.64
CA GLN A 66 11.93 -0.10 -5.87
C GLN A 66 12.91 -0.46 -4.73
N ASP A 67 12.47 -1.02 -3.60
CA ASP A 67 13.35 -1.50 -2.52
C ASP A 67 13.42 -3.04 -2.44
N ASN A 68 12.52 -3.76 -3.13
CA ASN A 68 12.52 -5.23 -3.20
C ASN A 68 12.52 -5.93 -1.83
N ARG A 69 11.89 -5.31 -0.84
CA ARG A 69 11.77 -5.82 0.53
C ARG A 69 10.30 -5.94 0.92
N VAL A 70 10.03 -6.87 1.82
CA VAL A 70 8.72 -7.04 2.46
C VAL A 70 8.86 -6.71 3.94
N SER A 71 7.86 -6.04 4.51
CA SER A 71 7.85 -5.72 5.94
C SER A 71 6.45 -5.87 6.54
N LYS A 72 6.40 -6.28 7.80
CA LYS A 72 5.17 -6.26 8.60
C LYS A 72 4.88 -4.83 9.02
N VAL A 73 3.76 -4.28 8.56
CA VAL A 73 3.37 -2.90 8.84
C VAL A 73 2.05 -2.90 9.61
N PRO A 74 1.94 -2.18 10.74
CA PRO A 74 0.65 -1.98 11.40
C PRO A 74 -0.28 -1.14 10.51
N ARG A 75 -1.54 -1.53 10.38
CA ARG A 75 -2.47 -0.91 9.41
C ARG A 75 -2.79 0.57 9.67
N ASN A 76 -2.46 1.13 10.84
CA ASN A 76 -2.57 2.59 11.11
C ASN A 76 -1.42 3.38 10.49
N TYR A 77 -0.34 2.70 10.11
CA TYR A 77 0.76 3.25 9.33
C TYR A 77 0.64 2.85 7.85
N ILE A 78 -0.59 2.62 7.40
CA ILE A 78 -0.94 2.40 5.99
C ILE A 78 -2.00 3.43 5.58
N LYS A 79 -1.84 3.99 4.38
CA LYS A 79 -2.74 4.97 3.78
C LYS A 79 -2.98 4.65 2.30
N GLY A 80 -4.11 5.07 1.76
CA GLY A 80 -4.42 4.84 0.34
C GLY A 80 -3.45 5.63 -0.54
N PHE A 81 -2.92 5.01 -1.59
CA PHE A 81 -1.83 5.64 -2.36
C PHE A 81 -2.26 6.98 -3.00
N VAL A 82 -3.40 7.01 -3.68
CA VAL A 82 -3.89 8.23 -4.34
C VAL A 82 -4.55 9.20 -3.36
N SER A 83 -5.37 8.69 -2.44
CA SER A 83 -6.11 9.53 -1.47
C SER A 83 -5.19 10.34 -0.57
N ASP A 84 -4.02 9.80 -0.25
CA ASP A 84 -3.08 10.40 0.69
C ASP A 84 -1.79 10.90 0.02
N MET A 85 -1.76 10.98 -1.32
CA MET A 85 -0.60 11.41 -2.10
C MET A 85 0.03 12.70 -1.56
N LEU A 86 -0.75 13.76 -1.41
CA LEU A 86 -0.26 15.06 -0.94
C LEU A 86 0.27 15.01 0.51
N TYR A 87 -0.39 14.26 1.37
CA TYR A 87 0.00 14.11 2.78
C TYR A 87 1.30 13.32 2.91
N CYS A 88 1.36 12.13 2.30
CA CYS A 88 2.51 11.23 2.37
C CYS A 88 3.73 11.78 1.61
N SER A 89 3.52 12.61 0.58
CA SER A 89 4.58 13.27 -0.20
C SER A 89 4.85 14.73 0.24
N GLY A 90 4.36 15.17 1.39
CA GLY A 90 4.43 16.58 1.80
C GLY A 90 5.81 17.05 2.31
N GLY A 91 6.65 16.12 2.79
CA GLY A 91 7.95 16.42 3.38
C GLY A 91 9.13 16.43 2.41
N LYS A 92 10.37 16.46 2.95
CA LYS A 92 11.58 16.27 2.15
C LYS A 92 11.62 14.82 1.65
N ILE A 93 11.51 14.64 0.34
CA ILE A 93 11.55 13.34 -0.31
C ILE A 93 12.93 13.10 -0.92
N SER A 94 13.55 11.97 -0.62
CA SER A 94 14.80 11.53 -1.26
C SER A 94 14.55 11.16 -2.73
N GLU A 95 15.60 11.16 -3.55
CA GLU A 95 15.46 10.83 -4.97
C GLU A 95 14.98 9.38 -5.18
N ASN A 96 15.43 8.44 -4.33
CA ASN A 96 14.96 7.06 -4.36
C ASN A 96 13.46 6.96 -4.04
N CYS A 97 12.97 7.71 -3.04
CA CYS A 97 11.55 7.73 -2.72
C CYS A 97 10.73 8.35 -3.86
N LYS A 98 11.21 9.44 -4.48
CA LYS A 98 10.56 10.01 -5.68
C LYS A 98 10.49 8.99 -6.82
N SER A 99 11.57 8.25 -7.07
CA SER A 99 11.60 7.19 -8.09
C SER A 99 10.55 6.11 -7.81
N ALA A 100 10.44 5.66 -6.56
CA ALA A 100 9.43 4.70 -6.14
C ALA A 100 8.00 5.25 -6.32
N ILE A 101 7.78 6.53 -6.01
CA ILE A 101 6.47 7.19 -6.20
C ILE A 101 6.13 7.28 -7.69
N VAL A 102 7.09 7.65 -8.54
CA VAL A 102 6.89 7.68 -9.99
C VAL A 102 6.54 6.31 -10.54
N GLU A 103 7.20 5.26 -10.07
CA GLU A 103 6.86 3.88 -10.46
C GLU A 103 5.42 3.51 -10.04
N ALA A 104 5.03 3.82 -8.81
CA ALA A 104 3.66 3.62 -8.33
C ALA A 104 2.62 4.41 -9.16
N LEU A 105 2.93 5.66 -9.55
CA LEU A 105 2.08 6.46 -10.43
C LEU A 105 1.93 5.84 -11.83
N LYS A 106 3.01 5.29 -12.39
CA LYS A 106 2.98 4.58 -13.69
C LYS A 106 2.08 3.35 -13.63
N ILE A 107 2.12 2.59 -12.53
CA ILE A 107 1.24 1.45 -12.29
C ILE A 107 -0.23 1.90 -12.27
N CYS A 108 -0.56 2.93 -11.49
CA CYS A 108 -1.92 3.49 -11.45
C CYS A 108 -2.39 3.98 -12.83
N ALA A 109 -1.54 4.72 -13.53
CA ALA A 109 -1.85 5.26 -14.84
C ALA A 109 -2.11 4.15 -15.87
N LYS A 110 -1.23 3.13 -15.92
CA LYS A 110 -1.40 1.96 -16.79
C LYS A 110 -2.71 1.24 -16.52
N HIS A 111 -3.08 1.06 -15.25
CA HIS A 111 -4.36 0.43 -14.89
C HIS A 111 -5.57 1.22 -15.40
N GLN A 112 -5.45 2.54 -15.54
CA GLN A 112 -6.48 3.42 -16.08
C GLN A 112 -6.38 3.62 -17.60
N GLY A 113 -5.46 2.92 -18.28
CA GLY A 113 -5.20 3.12 -19.71
C GLY A 113 -4.53 4.45 -20.05
N ILE A 114 -3.94 5.14 -19.06
CA ILE A 114 -3.18 6.37 -19.26
C ILE A 114 -1.72 5.99 -19.56
N ASP A 115 -1.26 6.32 -20.77
CA ASP A 115 0.13 6.13 -21.17
C ASP A 115 1.01 7.29 -20.72
N LEU A 116 1.98 7.00 -19.85
CA LEU A 116 2.97 7.94 -19.33
C LEU A 116 4.37 7.72 -19.89
N ILE A 117 4.55 6.85 -20.89
CA ILE A 117 5.88 6.43 -21.37
C ILE A 117 6.74 7.61 -21.87
N SER A 118 6.10 8.61 -22.47
CA SER A 118 6.78 9.79 -23.01
C SER A 118 7.04 10.88 -21.95
N TRP A 119 6.55 10.71 -20.72
CA TRP A 119 6.66 11.72 -19.68
C TRP A 119 7.94 11.53 -18.86
N SER A 120 8.60 12.64 -18.56
CA SER A 120 9.72 12.61 -17.62
C SER A 120 9.25 12.29 -16.20
N ASN A 121 10.11 11.68 -15.39
CA ASN A 121 9.80 11.37 -13.99
C ASN A 121 9.35 12.60 -13.20
N LYS A 122 9.95 13.78 -13.48
CA LYS A 122 9.53 15.06 -12.87
C LYS A 122 8.09 15.42 -13.24
N LYS A 123 7.72 15.26 -14.52
CA LYS A 123 6.36 15.55 -15.00
C LYS A 123 5.34 14.60 -14.40
N ILE A 124 5.65 13.29 -14.35
CA ILE A 124 4.80 12.27 -13.74
C ILE A 124 4.57 12.58 -12.27
N PHE A 125 5.65 12.90 -11.53
CA PHE A 125 5.57 13.22 -10.11
C PHE A 125 4.69 14.45 -9.84
N SER A 126 4.88 15.54 -10.60
CA SER A 126 4.03 16.73 -10.50
C SER A 126 2.57 16.40 -10.79
N TRP A 127 2.29 15.69 -11.89
CA TRP A 127 0.93 15.26 -12.25
C TRP A 127 0.23 14.46 -11.16
N GLY A 128 0.94 13.52 -10.52
CA GLY A 128 0.39 12.77 -9.39
C GLY A 128 0.01 13.68 -8.21
N ARG A 129 0.86 14.67 -7.89
CA ARG A 129 0.58 15.66 -6.83
C ARG A 129 -0.57 16.60 -7.17
N ASP A 130 -0.72 16.95 -8.44
CA ASP A 130 -1.76 17.87 -8.92
C ASP A 130 -3.13 17.17 -9.05
N GLY A 131 -3.27 15.93 -8.55
CA GLY A 131 -4.53 15.20 -8.54
C GLY A 131 -4.81 14.42 -9.84
N GLY A 132 -3.79 14.10 -10.62
CA GLY A 132 -3.93 13.38 -11.89
C GLY A 132 -4.68 12.04 -11.84
N LEU A 133 -4.79 11.44 -10.65
CA LEU A 133 -5.49 10.17 -10.39
C LEU A 133 -6.81 10.35 -9.61
N HIS A 134 -7.21 11.59 -9.30
CA HIS A 134 -8.28 11.89 -8.35
C HIS A 134 -9.71 11.64 -8.92
N ASN A 135 -9.84 11.50 -10.24
CA ASN A 135 -11.15 11.38 -10.92
C ASN A 135 -11.50 9.97 -11.39
N SER A 136 -10.65 8.97 -11.17
CA SER A 136 -10.69 7.71 -11.94
C SER A 136 -10.60 6.42 -11.13
N MET A 137 -10.36 6.47 -9.82
CA MET A 137 -10.29 5.25 -9.01
C MET A 137 -11.56 5.06 -8.17
N LYS A 138 -12.19 3.89 -8.32
CA LYS A 138 -12.95 3.32 -7.21
C LYS A 138 -11.95 3.14 -6.07
N LYS A 139 -12.22 3.76 -4.92
CA LYS A 139 -11.38 3.62 -3.73
C LYS A 139 -11.12 2.13 -3.50
N ASP A 140 -9.85 1.76 -3.52
CA ASP A 140 -9.35 0.50 -2.95
C ASP A 140 -9.63 -0.80 -3.73
N GLU A 141 -9.90 -0.74 -5.05
CA GLU A 141 -9.94 -1.96 -5.87
C GLU A 141 -8.53 -2.60 -5.96
N PRO A 142 -8.37 -3.88 -5.58
CA PRO A 142 -7.07 -4.54 -5.59
C PRO A 142 -6.56 -4.71 -7.02
N TYR A 143 -5.28 -4.40 -7.22
CA TYR A 143 -4.61 -4.60 -8.49
C TYR A 143 -4.18 -6.06 -8.64
N LEU A 144 -4.19 -6.57 -9.87
CA LEU A 144 -3.27 -7.67 -10.21
C LEU A 144 -1.85 -7.16 -9.98
N LEU A 145 -1.08 -7.90 -9.19
CA LEU A 145 0.30 -7.53 -8.90
C LEU A 145 1.09 -7.52 -10.23
N PRO A 146 1.79 -6.41 -10.56
CA PRO A 146 2.64 -6.36 -11.74
C PRO A 146 3.73 -7.45 -11.73
N ASP A 147 4.11 -7.96 -12.91
CA ASP A 147 5.06 -9.08 -13.04
C ASP A 147 6.37 -8.85 -12.27
N ASN A 148 6.92 -7.64 -12.34
CA ASN A 148 8.15 -7.29 -11.61
C ASN A 148 7.99 -7.38 -10.07
N ILE A 149 6.78 -7.16 -9.55
CA ILE A 149 6.47 -7.32 -8.13
C ILE A 149 6.35 -8.81 -7.79
N VAL A 150 5.69 -9.59 -8.65
CA VAL A 150 5.57 -11.06 -8.51
C VAL A 150 6.95 -11.73 -8.53
N ASP A 151 7.82 -11.31 -9.44
CA ASP A 151 9.21 -11.79 -9.51
C ASP A 151 10.00 -11.45 -8.25
N GLY A 152 9.84 -10.22 -7.74
CA GLY A 152 10.44 -9.78 -6.49
C GLY A 152 10.00 -10.64 -5.30
N LEU A 153 8.69 -10.89 -5.19
CA LEU A 153 8.11 -11.75 -4.14
C LEU A 153 8.60 -13.20 -4.26
N THR A 154 8.68 -13.73 -5.47
CA THR A 154 9.20 -15.08 -5.74
C THR A 154 10.65 -15.22 -5.29
N ARG A 155 11.49 -14.20 -5.53
CA ARG A 155 12.88 -14.17 -5.05
C ARG A 155 12.96 -14.18 -3.52
N ILE A 156 12.13 -13.37 -2.85
CA ILE A 156 12.05 -13.32 -1.38
C ILE A 156 11.59 -14.67 -0.82
N LYS A 157 10.58 -15.29 -1.44
CA LYS A 157 10.05 -16.60 -1.05
C LYS A 157 11.12 -17.69 -1.11
N ARG A 158 11.90 -17.73 -2.19
CA ARG A 158 13.01 -18.69 -2.34
C ARG A 158 14.05 -18.51 -1.24
N PHE A 159 14.41 -17.27 -0.90
CA PHE A 159 15.35 -16.98 0.17
C PHE A 159 14.86 -17.53 1.53
N HIS A 160 13.59 -17.28 1.89
CA HIS A 160 13.03 -17.79 3.15
C HIS A 160 12.85 -19.31 3.18
N MET A 161 12.62 -19.95 2.03
CA MET A 161 12.54 -21.41 1.96
C MET A 161 13.90 -22.07 2.22
N HIS A 162 14.99 -21.53 1.66
CA HIS A 162 16.34 -22.08 1.89
C HIS A 162 16.73 -21.98 3.37
N GLN A 163 16.42 -20.87 4.04
CA GLN A 163 16.71 -20.75 5.48
C GLN A 163 15.90 -21.72 6.36
N LYS A 164 14.73 -22.19 5.91
CA LYS A 164 13.92 -23.17 6.64
C LYS A 164 14.39 -24.62 6.43
N SER A 165 15.13 -24.91 5.36
CA SER A 165 15.65 -26.26 5.08
C SER A 165 16.99 -26.56 5.74
N GLU A 166 17.63 -25.56 6.35
CA GLU A 166 18.94 -25.69 7.02
C GLU A 166 18.83 -25.88 8.54
N ILE A 167 17.61 -26.04 9.08
CA ILE A 167 17.30 -26.25 10.50
C ILE A 167 16.61 -27.60 10.66
#